data_AF-A0A9W6A0C1-F1
#
_entry.id   AF-A0A9W6A0C1-F1
#
_cell.length_a   1.000
_cell.length_b   1.000
_cell.length_c   1.000
_cell.angle_alpha   90.00
_cell.angle_beta   90.00
_cell.angle_gamma   90.00
#
_symmetry.space_group_name_H-M   'P 1'
#
loop_
_entity.id
_entity.type
_entity.pdbx_description
1 polymer ?
#
loop_
_entity_poly.entity_id
_entity_poly.type
_entity_poly.pdbx_seq_one_letter_code
_entity_poly.pdbx_strand_id
1 'polypeptide(L)'
;MAPSLVPLAEIPTVSLLYKLKRLVPVSSPLAQPSKAFNDTISLIRNDITKLDGVDCIVNAANKSLLGGGGVDGVIHRAAGPGLLEECRILDGCDTGDAKITSAYELPCRRVIHTVGPIYDLELQRGRERPETLLRSCYRRSLEVAVENNMKSIAFSAISTGVYGYPSEMAARAVLDETRKFMESPSNIGKLERIIFCNFERKDEIAYEKFTPLFFPPEDQGAPSANSDRESQLESDGESSKSAEMLAAKLPDPPTVDPALNGEPGTKKQKVNADQTERSGRSYMEDFSIRSDDDWEEVDKSEDGRTEKLDDEPVEVDRPPSATDVQSVQSSGIIEMDGSNASDSVLAKDW
;
A
#
# COMPACT_ATOMS: atom_id res chain seq x y z
N MET A 1 -13.46 -21.02 9.68
CA MET A 1 -12.59 -21.28 8.51
C MET A 1 -11.79 -20.01 8.27
N ALA A 2 -10.47 -20.10 8.08
CA ALA A 2 -9.70 -18.93 7.65
C ALA A 2 -10.26 -18.48 6.28
N PRO A 3 -10.44 -17.17 6.04
CA PRO A 3 -10.86 -16.69 4.72
C PRO A 3 -9.83 -17.14 3.66
N SER A 4 -10.32 -17.59 2.52
CA SER A 4 -9.49 -18.07 1.42
C SER A 4 -8.63 -16.94 0.84
N LEU A 5 -7.40 -17.26 0.47
CA LEU A 5 -6.54 -16.37 -0.31
C LEU A 5 -7.19 -16.07 -1.68
N VAL A 6 -6.84 -14.92 -2.25
CA VAL A 6 -7.33 -14.43 -3.54
C VAL A 6 -6.17 -14.39 -4.52
N PRO A 7 -6.06 -15.38 -5.43
CA PRO A 7 -5.00 -15.40 -6.41
C PRO A 7 -5.06 -14.19 -7.34
N LEU A 8 -3.90 -13.66 -7.67
CA LEU A 8 -3.72 -12.54 -8.59
C LEU A 8 -4.46 -12.68 -9.93
N ALA A 9 -4.52 -13.90 -10.46
CA ALA A 9 -5.21 -14.22 -11.72
C ALA A 9 -6.75 -14.09 -11.63
N GLU A 10 -7.31 -14.11 -10.42
CA GLU A 10 -8.75 -13.96 -10.17
C GLU A 10 -9.15 -12.50 -9.92
N ILE A 11 -8.19 -11.58 -9.80
CA ILE A 11 -8.46 -10.16 -9.60
C ILE A 11 -8.81 -9.52 -10.95
N PRO A 12 -9.99 -8.90 -11.11
CA PRO A 12 -10.44 -8.41 -12.41
C PRO A 12 -9.66 -7.16 -12.82
N THR A 13 -9.24 -7.12 -14.09
CA THR A 13 -8.68 -5.91 -14.71
C THR A 13 -9.78 -4.94 -15.12
N VAL A 14 -9.44 -3.68 -15.34
CA VAL A 14 -10.38 -2.67 -15.86
C VAL A 14 -10.96 -3.09 -17.21
N SER A 15 -10.15 -3.69 -18.09
CA SER A 15 -10.65 -4.29 -19.35
C SER A 15 -11.74 -5.33 -19.11
N LEU A 16 -11.54 -6.24 -18.15
CA LEU A 16 -12.54 -7.25 -17.80
C LEU A 16 -13.80 -6.60 -17.19
N LEU A 17 -13.63 -5.61 -16.32
CA LEU A 17 -14.76 -4.89 -15.71
C LEU A 17 -15.63 -4.16 -16.76
N TYR A 18 -15.02 -3.62 -17.83
CA TYR A 18 -15.78 -3.10 -18.97
C TYR A 18 -16.52 -4.20 -19.74
N LYS A 19 -15.85 -5.32 -20.04
CA LYS A 19 -16.48 -6.47 -20.73
C LYS A 19 -17.69 -7.02 -19.96
N LEU A 20 -17.60 -7.01 -18.62
CA LEU A 20 -18.67 -7.41 -17.71
C LEU A 20 -19.71 -6.30 -17.43
N LYS A 21 -19.56 -5.12 -18.04
CA LYS A 21 -20.43 -3.95 -17.85
C LYS A 21 -20.54 -3.48 -16.38
N ARG A 22 -19.53 -3.79 -15.56
CA ARG A 22 -19.40 -3.26 -14.19
C ARG A 22 -18.88 -1.84 -14.17
N LEU A 23 -18.02 -1.49 -15.12
CA LEU A 23 -17.65 -0.10 -15.40
C LEU A 23 -18.43 0.42 -16.60
N VAL A 24 -18.92 1.65 -16.49
CA VAL A 24 -19.63 2.34 -17.57
C VAL A 24 -18.72 3.40 -18.16
N PRO A 25 -18.45 3.39 -19.47
CA PRO A 25 -17.60 4.41 -20.10
C PRO A 25 -18.24 5.80 -20.00
N VAL A 26 -17.41 6.82 -19.88
CA VAL A 26 -17.84 8.23 -19.85
C VAL A 26 -17.81 8.84 -21.26
N SER A 27 -18.69 9.79 -21.51
CA SER A 27 -18.78 10.48 -22.82
C SER A 27 -17.59 11.40 -23.11
N SER A 28 -16.85 11.82 -22.08
CA SER A 28 -15.72 12.75 -22.21
C SER A 28 -14.61 12.35 -21.24
N PRO A 29 -13.77 11.36 -21.60
CA PRO A 29 -12.63 10.96 -20.78
C PRO A 29 -11.55 12.05 -20.73
N LEU A 30 -10.72 12.01 -19.69
CA LEU A 30 -9.59 12.93 -19.47
C LEU A 30 -8.27 12.40 -20.02
N ALA A 31 -8.20 11.11 -20.33
CA ALA A 31 -7.03 10.46 -20.92
C ALA A 31 -7.40 9.68 -22.18
N GLN A 32 -6.41 9.38 -23.03
CA GLN A 32 -6.65 8.57 -24.23
C GLN A 32 -6.88 7.10 -23.87
N PRO A 33 -7.72 6.36 -24.61
CA PRO A 33 -7.86 4.93 -24.43
C PRO A 33 -6.54 4.17 -24.62
N SER A 34 -6.37 3.10 -23.83
CA SER A 34 -5.22 2.19 -23.93
C SER A 34 -5.58 0.85 -23.29
N LYS A 35 -5.72 -0.20 -24.09
CA LYS A 35 -5.99 -1.55 -23.58
C LYS A 35 -4.86 -2.07 -22.70
N ALA A 36 -3.61 -1.76 -23.05
CA ALA A 36 -2.45 -2.14 -22.24
C ALA A 36 -2.55 -1.57 -20.81
N PHE A 37 -2.96 -0.30 -20.68
CA PHE A 37 -3.15 0.31 -19.36
C PHE A 37 -4.38 -0.26 -18.64
N ASN A 38 -5.48 -0.48 -19.35
CA ASN A 38 -6.69 -1.08 -18.77
C ASN A 38 -6.47 -2.54 -18.32
N ASP A 39 -5.56 -3.28 -18.96
CA ASP A 39 -5.14 -4.62 -18.55
C ASP A 39 -4.17 -4.60 -17.36
N THR A 40 -3.49 -3.46 -17.12
CA THR A 40 -2.58 -3.28 -15.98
C THR A 40 -3.34 -2.87 -14.71
N ILE A 41 -4.42 -2.10 -14.83
CA ILE A 41 -5.19 -1.65 -13.66
C ILE A 41 -6.23 -2.70 -13.26
N SER A 42 -6.35 -2.94 -11.95
CA SER A 42 -7.38 -3.78 -11.34
C SER A 42 -8.09 -3.05 -10.21
N LEU A 43 -9.38 -3.32 -10.05
CA LEU A 43 -10.20 -2.83 -8.93
C LEU A 43 -10.78 -4.04 -8.19
N ILE A 44 -10.68 -4.06 -6.87
CA ILE A 44 -11.29 -5.10 -6.05
C ILE A 44 -11.68 -4.54 -4.68
N ARG A 45 -12.79 -5.02 -4.10
CA ARG A 45 -13.09 -4.82 -2.69
C ARG A 45 -12.73 -6.07 -1.89
N ASN A 46 -11.65 -6.03 -1.10
CA ASN A 46 -11.19 -7.18 -0.32
C ASN A 46 -10.27 -6.79 0.84
N ASP A 47 -9.92 -7.77 1.69
CA ASP A 47 -8.82 -7.67 2.63
C ASP A 47 -7.49 -7.79 1.86
N ILE A 48 -6.70 -6.72 1.86
CA ILE A 48 -5.44 -6.65 1.14
C ILE A 48 -4.42 -7.70 1.60
N THR A 49 -4.53 -8.21 2.84
CA THR A 49 -3.63 -9.25 3.37
C THR A 49 -3.91 -10.64 2.80
N LYS A 50 -4.98 -10.79 2.01
CA LYS A 50 -5.38 -12.05 1.37
C LYS A 50 -4.99 -12.15 -0.10
N LEU A 51 -4.40 -11.09 -0.68
CA LEU A 51 -4.01 -11.10 -2.08
C LEU A 51 -2.76 -11.96 -2.28
N ASP A 52 -2.92 -13.06 -3.00
CA ASP A 52 -1.88 -14.05 -3.25
C ASP A 52 -1.26 -13.89 -4.63
N GLY A 53 0.06 -14.06 -4.72
CA GLY A 53 0.83 -13.86 -5.95
C GLY A 53 1.11 -12.41 -6.32
N VAL A 54 0.67 -11.42 -5.53
CA VAL A 54 1.08 -10.01 -5.69
C VAL A 54 2.50 -9.82 -5.15
N ASP A 55 3.37 -9.11 -5.88
CA ASP A 55 4.75 -8.90 -5.41
C ASP A 55 4.80 -8.02 -4.17
N CYS A 56 4.09 -6.89 -4.16
CA CYS A 56 4.02 -6.03 -2.98
C CYS A 56 2.62 -5.46 -2.70
N ILE A 57 2.32 -5.28 -1.41
CA ILE A 57 1.15 -4.51 -0.96
C ILE A 57 1.60 -3.19 -0.36
N VAL A 58 0.75 -2.18 -0.43
CA VAL A 58 1.00 -0.85 0.12
C VAL A 58 0.17 -0.64 1.38
N ASN A 59 0.87 -0.47 2.49
CA ASN A 59 0.32 -0.13 3.78
C ASN A 59 0.11 1.38 3.91
N ALA A 60 -1.09 1.79 4.31
CA ALA A 60 -1.38 3.15 4.75
C ALA A 60 -0.95 3.31 6.22
N ALA A 61 0.34 3.60 6.42
CA ALA A 61 0.98 3.67 7.72
C ALA A 61 0.88 5.08 8.33
N ASN A 62 1.29 5.19 9.59
CA ASN A 62 1.57 6.47 10.25
C ASN A 62 3.08 6.75 10.28
N LYS A 63 3.48 7.96 10.71
CA LYS A 63 4.88 8.42 10.70
C LYS A 63 5.87 7.52 11.43
N SER A 64 5.45 6.80 12.47
CA SER A 64 6.34 5.90 13.22
C SER A 64 6.71 4.63 12.45
N LEU A 65 5.85 4.18 11.52
CA LEU A 65 5.87 2.84 10.89
C LEU A 65 5.70 1.67 11.86
N LEU A 66 5.37 1.90 13.14
CA LEU A 66 5.31 0.86 14.17
C LEU A 66 3.92 0.22 14.31
N GLY A 67 3.12 0.27 13.24
CA GLY A 67 1.74 -0.19 13.22
C GLY A 67 0.75 0.82 13.82
N GLY A 68 -0.51 0.40 13.92
CA GLY A 68 -1.60 1.22 14.42
C GLY A 68 -2.96 0.55 14.25
N GLY A 69 -4.02 1.34 14.16
CA GLY A 69 -5.37 0.86 13.83
C GLY A 69 -5.59 0.64 12.33
N GLY A 70 -6.83 0.30 11.94
CA GLY A 70 -7.23 0.19 10.53
C GLY A 70 -6.45 -0.87 9.75
N VAL A 71 -6.14 -0.56 8.48
CA VAL A 71 -5.42 -1.49 7.59
C VAL A 71 -3.99 -1.75 8.04
N ASP A 72 -3.34 -0.77 8.69
CA ASP A 72 -1.98 -0.87 9.22
C ASP A 72 -1.88 -1.98 10.27
N GLY A 73 -2.77 -1.96 11.26
CA GLY A 73 -2.86 -3.01 12.27
C GLY A 73 -3.22 -4.38 11.69
N VAL A 74 -4.07 -4.43 10.66
CA VAL A 74 -4.41 -5.70 9.99
C VAL A 74 -3.19 -6.28 9.27
N ILE A 75 -2.41 -5.45 8.58
CA ILE A 75 -1.16 -5.85 7.90
C ILE A 75 -0.13 -6.33 8.92
N HIS A 76 0.11 -5.59 10.01
CA HIS A 76 1.05 -6.01 11.07
C HIS A 76 0.65 -7.33 11.73
N ARG A 77 -0.64 -7.53 12.03
CA ARG A 77 -1.11 -8.80 12.60
C ARG A 77 -0.97 -9.97 11.63
N ALA A 78 -1.19 -9.74 10.33
CA ALA A 78 -1.10 -10.78 9.31
C ALA A 78 0.34 -11.10 8.89
N ALA A 79 1.26 -10.14 8.98
CA ALA A 79 2.68 -10.35 8.70
C ALA A 79 3.43 -11.00 9.88
N GLY A 80 2.90 -10.86 11.10
CA GLY A 80 3.55 -11.34 12.32
C GLY A 80 4.59 -10.35 12.88
N PRO A 81 5.20 -10.67 14.03
CA PRO A 81 6.03 -9.73 14.79
C PRO A 81 7.32 -9.32 14.06
N GLY A 82 7.78 -10.11 13.08
CA GLY A 82 8.96 -9.79 12.29
C GLY A 82 8.83 -8.45 11.55
N LEU A 83 7.63 -8.12 11.05
CA LEU A 83 7.40 -6.85 10.34
C LEU A 83 7.66 -5.64 11.24
N LEU A 84 7.20 -5.69 12.49
CA LEU A 84 7.42 -4.61 13.43
C LEU A 84 8.91 -4.43 13.75
N GLU A 85 9.67 -5.53 13.84
CA GLU A 85 11.11 -5.48 14.11
C GLU A 85 11.89 -4.82 12.96
N GLU A 86 11.56 -5.14 11.70
CA GLU A 86 12.17 -4.45 10.56
C GLU A 86 11.71 -2.99 10.47
N CYS A 87 10.44 -2.67 10.78
CA CYS A 87 10.00 -1.27 10.82
C CYS A 87 10.79 -0.41 11.82
N ARG A 88 11.24 -0.96 12.94
CA ARG A 88 12.04 -0.22 13.95
C ARG A 88 13.38 0.28 13.41
N ILE A 89 13.95 -0.39 12.40
CA ILE A 89 15.25 0.01 11.82
C ILE A 89 15.10 1.08 10.73
N LEU A 90 13.87 1.42 10.35
CA LEU A 90 13.59 2.37 9.26
C LEU A 90 13.54 3.83 9.71
N ASP A 91 13.53 4.13 11.02
CA ASP A 91 13.44 5.48 11.58
C ASP A 91 12.23 6.28 11.05
N GLY A 92 11.04 5.66 11.04
CA GLY A 92 9.79 6.29 10.63
C GLY A 92 9.69 6.59 9.13
N CYS A 93 8.71 7.42 8.73
CA CYS A 93 8.54 7.86 7.34
C CYS A 93 7.83 9.22 7.28
N ASP A 94 8.29 10.09 6.38
CA ASP A 94 7.66 11.38 6.16
C ASP A 94 6.32 11.24 5.41
N THR A 95 5.41 12.17 5.67
CA THR A 95 4.15 12.25 4.95
C THR A 95 4.40 12.49 3.46
N GLY A 96 3.82 11.66 2.60
CA GLY A 96 4.05 11.71 1.15
C GLY A 96 5.24 10.87 0.65
N ASP A 97 5.97 10.19 1.55
CA ASP A 97 7.09 9.32 1.21
C ASP A 97 6.73 7.83 1.44
N ALA A 98 7.60 6.91 1.02
CA ALA A 98 7.39 5.48 1.17
C ALA A 98 8.70 4.69 1.42
N LYS A 99 8.63 3.67 2.28
CA LYS A 99 9.73 2.74 2.60
C LYS A 99 9.30 1.29 2.40
N ILE A 100 10.24 0.38 2.19
CA ILE A 100 9.96 -1.03 1.88
C ILE A 100 10.54 -1.97 2.93
N THR A 101 9.81 -3.03 3.24
CA THR A 101 10.17 -4.11 4.16
C THR A 101 9.89 -5.48 3.54
N SER A 102 10.35 -6.54 4.17
CA SER A 102 9.91 -7.91 3.89
C SER A 102 8.44 -8.12 4.30
N ALA A 103 7.76 -9.06 3.68
CA ALA A 103 6.34 -9.31 3.95
C ALA A 103 6.05 -10.37 5.04
N TYR A 104 7.06 -11.13 5.46
CA TYR A 104 6.98 -12.14 6.52
C TYR A 104 5.90 -13.20 6.24
N GLU A 105 4.86 -13.28 7.08
CA GLU A 105 3.79 -14.29 6.97
C GLU A 105 2.72 -13.94 5.92
N LEU A 106 2.77 -12.75 5.32
CA LEU A 106 1.86 -12.36 4.25
C LEU A 106 2.12 -13.16 2.97
N PRO A 107 1.09 -13.38 2.13
CA PRO A 107 1.23 -14.08 0.85
C PRO A 107 1.98 -13.29 -0.24
N CYS A 108 2.21 -11.99 -0.04
CA CYS A 108 3.02 -11.15 -0.93
C CYS A 108 4.51 -11.21 -0.58
N ARG A 109 5.40 -10.61 -1.39
CA ARG A 109 6.86 -10.68 -1.17
C ARG A 109 7.38 -9.52 -0.32
N ARG A 110 6.78 -8.33 -0.47
CA ARG A 110 7.22 -7.09 0.19
C ARG A 110 6.02 -6.26 0.67
N VAL A 111 6.23 -5.46 1.70
CA VAL A 111 5.29 -4.40 2.11
C VAL A 111 5.95 -3.05 1.84
N ILE A 112 5.25 -2.17 1.14
CA ILE A 112 5.64 -0.78 0.99
C ILE A 112 4.78 0.03 1.98
N HIS A 113 5.43 0.71 2.91
CA HIS A 113 4.77 1.55 3.91
C HIS A 113 4.83 3.00 3.44
N THR A 114 3.68 3.65 3.32
CA THR A 114 3.60 5.07 2.97
C THR A 114 2.71 5.82 3.94
N VAL A 115 3.05 7.08 4.19
CA VAL A 115 2.35 7.91 5.18
C VAL A 115 1.49 8.94 4.45
N GLY A 116 0.19 8.67 4.44
CA GLY A 116 -0.81 9.56 3.86
C GLY A 116 -0.98 10.86 4.64
N PRO A 117 -1.50 11.94 4.01
CA PRO A 117 -1.86 13.17 4.72
C PRO A 117 -3.09 12.95 5.61
N ILE A 118 -3.08 13.59 6.79
CA ILE A 118 -4.31 13.86 7.56
C ILE A 118 -5.00 15.04 6.88
N TYR A 119 -6.19 14.80 6.31
CA TYR A 119 -6.80 15.71 5.34
C TYR A 119 -7.01 17.13 5.90
N ASP A 120 -7.71 17.27 7.02
CA ASP A 120 -8.04 18.58 7.59
C ASP A 120 -6.79 19.33 8.08
N LEU A 121 -5.82 18.62 8.65
CA LEU A 121 -4.57 19.21 9.13
C LEU A 121 -3.74 19.78 7.97
N GLU A 122 -3.57 19.01 6.90
CA GLU A 122 -2.80 19.47 5.74
C GLU A 122 -3.57 20.52 4.93
N LEU A 123 -4.91 20.51 4.96
CA LEU A 123 -5.75 21.52 4.32
C LEU A 123 -5.58 22.90 4.97
N GLN A 124 -5.48 22.95 6.31
CA GLN A 124 -5.17 24.18 7.05
C GLN A 124 -3.79 24.75 6.70
N ARG A 125 -2.84 23.88 6.29
CA ARG A 125 -1.49 24.25 5.87
C ARG A 125 -1.40 24.68 4.40
N GLY A 126 -2.46 24.45 3.61
CA GLY A 126 -2.57 24.91 2.23
C GLY A 126 -3.58 24.12 1.42
N ARG A 127 -4.39 24.81 0.60
CA ARG A 127 -5.51 24.20 -0.15
C ARG A 127 -5.13 23.01 -1.04
N GLU A 128 -3.94 23.04 -1.64
CA GLU A 128 -3.45 22.00 -2.57
C GLU A 128 -2.56 20.95 -1.89
N ARG A 129 -2.22 21.17 -0.61
CA ARG A 129 -1.23 20.38 0.11
C ARG A 129 -1.68 18.94 0.37
N PRO A 130 -2.93 18.66 0.81
CA PRO A 130 -3.40 17.29 0.96
C PRO A 130 -3.29 16.49 -0.34
N GLU A 131 -3.73 17.07 -1.46
CA GLU A 131 -3.68 16.37 -2.76
C GLU A 131 -2.24 16.11 -3.20
N THR A 132 -1.35 17.10 -3.03
CA THR A 132 0.07 16.96 -3.37
C THR A 132 0.73 15.82 -2.60
N LEU A 133 0.48 15.74 -1.28
CA LEU A 133 1.02 14.68 -0.42
C LEU A 133 0.42 13.31 -0.75
N LEU A 134 -0.90 13.24 -0.98
CA LEU A 134 -1.56 11.99 -1.36
C LEU A 134 -1.00 11.45 -2.67
N ARG A 135 -0.88 12.30 -3.70
CA ARG A 135 -0.25 11.93 -4.98
C ARG A 135 1.18 11.45 -4.78
N SER A 136 1.93 12.09 -3.87
CA SER A 136 3.29 11.68 -3.55
C SER A 136 3.36 10.27 -2.95
N CYS A 137 2.43 9.89 -2.07
CA CYS A 137 2.37 8.54 -1.52
C CYS A 137 2.28 7.47 -2.62
N TYR A 138 1.38 7.66 -3.59
CA TYR A 138 1.19 6.71 -4.69
C TYR A 138 2.38 6.71 -5.64
N ARG A 139 2.86 7.88 -6.06
CA ARG A 139 4.03 7.99 -6.94
C ARG A 139 5.25 7.33 -6.33
N ARG A 140 5.57 7.66 -5.08
CA ARG A 140 6.75 7.11 -4.40
C ARG A 140 6.63 5.61 -4.18
N SER A 141 5.44 5.11 -3.83
CA SER A 141 5.22 3.66 -3.72
C SER A 141 5.42 2.94 -5.06
N LEU A 142 4.94 3.52 -6.17
CA LEU A 142 5.16 2.99 -7.52
C LEU A 142 6.65 3.00 -7.90
N GLU A 143 7.37 4.09 -7.57
CA GLU A 143 8.82 4.20 -7.79
C GLU A 143 9.59 3.15 -6.98
N VAL A 144 9.31 3.01 -5.68
CA VAL A 144 9.91 2.01 -4.80
C VAL A 144 9.67 0.59 -5.33
N ALA A 145 8.46 0.28 -5.80
CA ALA A 145 8.17 -1.02 -6.40
C ALA A 145 9.01 -1.27 -7.65
N VAL A 146 9.10 -0.28 -8.54
CA VAL A 146 9.93 -0.35 -9.76
C VAL A 146 11.41 -0.51 -9.43
N GLU A 147 11.94 0.27 -8.50
CA GLU A 147 13.34 0.23 -8.05
C GLU A 147 13.71 -1.13 -7.45
N ASN A 148 12.74 -1.82 -6.84
CA ASN A 148 12.91 -3.15 -6.25
C ASN A 148 12.54 -4.29 -7.22
N ASN A 149 12.32 -4.01 -8.50
CA ASN A 149 11.97 -4.99 -9.55
C ASN A 149 10.67 -5.76 -9.27
N MET A 150 9.71 -5.13 -8.59
CA MET A 150 8.36 -5.68 -8.44
C MET A 150 7.58 -5.52 -9.76
N LYS A 151 6.72 -6.48 -10.09
CA LYS A 151 5.85 -6.45 -11.28
C LYS A 151 4.40 -6.18 -10.94
N SER A 152 3.99 -6.45 -9.72
CA SER A 152 2.63 -6.18 -9.25
C SER A 152 2.60 -5.49 -7.89
N ILE A 153 1.71 -4.51 -7.77
CA ILE A 153 1.53 -3.70 -6.56
C ILE A 153 0.05 -3.55 -6.24
N ALA A 154 -0.34 -3.74 -4.98
CA ALA A 154 -1.70 -3.49 -4.51
C ALA A 154 -1.75 -2.37 -3.48
N PHE A 155 -2.61 -1.39 -3.69
CA PHE A 155 -2.82 -0.26 -2.79
C PHE A 155 -4.03 -0.50 -1.89
N SER A 156 -3.84 -0.26 -0.58
CA SER A 156 -4.95 0.04 0.32
C SER A 156 -5.47 1.46 0.06
N ALA A 157 -6.66 1.80 0.57
CA ALA A 157 -7.24 3.13 0.41
C ALA A 157 -6.54 4.16 1.35
N ILE A 158 -5.40 4.69 0.90
CA ILE A 158 -4.57 5.63 1.67
C ILE A 158 -5.36 6.90 2.01
N SER A 159 -5.32 7.28 3.29
CA SER A 159 -5.94 8.46 3.89
C SER A 159 -7.47 8.54 3.93
N THR A 160 -8.23 7.66 3.29
CA THR A 160 -9.71 7.78 3.22
C THR A 160 -10.45 7.20 4.44
N GLY A 161 -9.72 6.52 5.33
CA GLY A 161 -10.19 6.05 6.63
C GLY A 161 -10.06 7.11 7.73
N VAL A 162 -9.30 6.79 8.80
CA VAL A 162 -9.13 7.65 9.99
C VAL A 162 -8.54 9.03 9.65
N TYR A 163 -7.75 9.15 8.58
CA TYR A 163 -7.17 10.43 8.12
C TYR A 163 -8.15 11.32 7.33
N GLY A 164 -9.38 10.85 7.08
CA GLY A 164 -10.52 11.68 6.68
C GLY A 164 -10.50 12.22 5.25
N TYR A 165 -9.62 11.76 4.37
CA TYR A 165 -9.58 12.24 2.98
C TYR A 165 -10.87 11.84 2.23
N PRO A 166 -11.59 12.77 1.58
CA PRO A 166 -12.81 12.43 0.84
C PRO A 166 -12.55 11.44 -0.30
N SER A 167 -13.21 10.27 -0.28
CA SER A 167 -12.97 9.15 -1.22
C SER A 167 -13.04 9.55 -2.70
N GLU A 168 -14.00 10.39 -3.10
CA GLU A 168 -14.11 10.86 -4.49
C GLU A 168 -12.92 11.71 -4.92
N MET A 169 -12.45 12.61 -4.05
CA MET A 169 -11.29 13.46 -4.33
C MET A 169 -10.01 12.63 -4.36
N ALA A 170 -9.86 11.68 -3.43
CA ALA A 170 -8.74 10.76 -3.40
C ALA A 170 -8.68 9.91 -4.67
N ALA A 171 -9.75 9.19 -5.01
CA ALA A 171 -9.79 8.32 -6.20
C ALA A 171 -9.45 9.09 -7.48
N ARG A 172 -10.00 10.30 -7.66
CA ARG A 172 -9.67 11.15 -8.81
C ARG A 172 -8.19 11.50 -8.88
N ALA A 173 -7.59 11.94 -7.78
CA ALA A 173 -6.18 12.32 -7.74
C ALA A 173 -5.25 11.12 -7.96
N VAL A 174 -5.58 9.99 -7.36
CA VAL A 174 -4.80 8.75 -7.41
C VAL A 174 -4.79 8.12 -8.80
N LEU A 175 -5.96 8.02 -9.44
CA LEU A 175 -6.08 7.47 -10.79
C LEU A 175 -5.34 8.34 -11.82
N ASP A 176 -5.43 9.66 -11.68
CA ASP A 176 -4.67 10.61 -12.50
C ASP A 176 -3.15 10.44 -12.30
N GLU A 177 -2.67 10.39 -11.05
CA GLU A 177 -1.25 10.19 -10.76
C GLU A 177 -0.72 8.86 -11.29
N THR A 178 -1.49 7.79 -11.12
CA THR A 178 -1.14 6.45 -11.59
C THR A 178 -1.07 6.42 -13.13
N ARG A 179 -2.04 7.05 -13.80
CA ARG A 179 -2.04 7.18 -15.26
C ARG A 179 -0.79 7.91 -15.75
N LYS A 180 -0.46 9.05 -15.15
CA LYS A 180 0.76 9.83 -15.47
C LYS A 180 2.04 9.03 -15.23
N PHE A 181 2.10 8.29 -14.13
CA PHE A 181 3.25 7.43 -13.82
C PHE A 181 3.48 6.38 -14.93
N MET A 182 2.41 5.73 -15.39
CA MET A 182 2.47 4.71 -16.44
C MET A 182 2.77 5.27 -17.83
N GLU A 183 2.35 6.50 -18.12
CA GLU A 183 2.63 7.21 -19.37
C GLU A 183 4.08 7.73 -19.45
N SER A 184 4.76 7.88 -18.32
CA SER A 184 6.16 8.31 -18.30
C SER A 184 7.02 7.34 -19.14
N PRO A 185 7.84 7.82 -20.11
CA PRO A 185 8.66 6.96 -20.95
C PRO A 185 9.59 6.01 -20.18
N SER A 186 10.02 6.42 -18.99
CA SER A 186 10.87 5.61 -18.12
C SER A 186 10.12 4.49 -17.40
N ASN A 187 8.79 4.45 -17.43
CA ASN A 187 7.95 3.54 -16.63
C ASN A 187 7.01 2.65 -17.46
N ILE A 188 6.87 2.90 -18.76
CA ILE A 188 6.05 2.10 -19.67
C ILE A 188 6.43 0.61 -19.54
N GLY A 189 5.44 -0.24 -19.25
CA GLY A 189 5.61 -1.69 -19.16
C GLY A 189 6.44 -2.20 -17.98
N LYS A 190 6.82 -1.34 -17.02
CA LYS A 190 7.60 -1.78 -15.85
C LYS A 190 6.77 -2.58 -14.84
N LEU A 191 5.52 -2.17 -14.64
CA LEU A 191 4.52 -2.85 -13.80
C LEU A 191 3.51 -3.55 -14.70
N GLU A 192 3.22 -4.81 -14.38
CA GLU A 192 2.25 -5.66 -15.05
C GLU A 192 0.88 -5.59 -14.39
N ARG A 193 0.83 -5.19 -13.10
CA ARG A 193 -0.45 -5.00 -12.39
C ARG A 193 -0.39 -3.96 -11.30
N ILE A 194 -1.36 -3.06 -11.29
CA ILE A 194 -1.61 -2.09 -10.23
C ILE A 194 -3.03 -2.29 -9.74
N ILE A 195 -3.19 -2.69 -8.49
CA ILE A 195 -4.46 -3.09 -7.91
C ILE A 195 -4.89 -2.03 -6.90
N PHE A 196 -6.07 -1.45 -7.07
CA PHE A 196 -6.72 -0.66 -6.03
C PHE A 196 -7.62 -1.58 -5.21
N CYS A 197 -7.11 -2.02 -4.05
CA CYS A 197 -7.79 -2.91 -3.11
C CYS A 197 -8.56 -2.08 -2.08
N ASN A 198 -9.80 -1.78 -2.41
CA ASN A 198 -10.71 -1.04 -1.54
C ASN A 198 -11.23 -1.95 -0.42
N PHE A 199 -11.60 -1.36 0.70
CA PHE A 199 -12.23 -2.08 1.81
C PHE A 199 -13.66 -1.59 2.04
N GLU A 200 -13.84 -0.28 2.20
CA GLU A 200 -15.16 0.32 2.36
C GLU A 200 -15.86 0.52 1.02
N ARG A 201 -17.19 0.40 1.01
CA ARG A 201 -18.01 0.59 -0.20
C ARG A 201 -17.92 2.00 -0.80
N LYS A 202 -17.71 3.03 0.02
CA LYS A 202 -17.53 4.42 -0.47
C LYS A 202 -16.32 4.56 -1.39
N ASP A 203 -15.24 3.82 -1.12
CA ASP A 203 -14.03 3.85 -1.93
C ASP A 203 -14.24 3.05 -3.21
N GLU A 204 -14.85 1.85 -3.14
CA GLU A 204 -15.25 1.08 -4.32
C GLU A 204 -16.07 1.93 -5.30
N ILE A 205 -17.11 2.62 -4.81
CA ILE A 205 -17.96 3.50 -5.63
C ILE A 205 -17.14 4.64 -6.23
N ALA A 206 -16.26 5.27 -5.45
CA ALA A 206 -15.42 6.36 -5.94
C ALA A 206 -14.48 5.88 -7.07
N TYR A 207 -13.80 4.75 -6.88
CA TYR A 207 -12.92 4.18 -7.91
C TYR A 207 -13.70 3.76 -9.16
N GLU A 208 -14.86 3.08 -9.02
CA GLU A 208 -15.70 2.72 -10.17
C GLU A 208 -16.20 3.96 -10.94
N LYS A 209 -16.54 5.04 -10.23
CA LYS A 209 -16.98 6.32 -10.82
C LYS A 209 -15.88 7.03 -11.61
N PHE A 210 -14.66 7.10 -11.07
CA PHE A 210 -13.58 7.91 -11.65
C PHE A 210 -12.66 7.13 -12.60
N THR A 211 -12.57 5.80 -12.50
CA THR A 211 -11.72 4.97 -13.38
C THR A 211 -11.97 5.25 -14.86
N PRO A 212 -13.22 5.34 -15.35
CA PRO A 212 -13.47 5.62 -16.76
C PRO A 212 -12.96 6.97 -17.29
N LEU A 213 -12.72 7.94 -16.40
CA LEU A 213 -12.14 9.23 -16.81
C LEU A 213 -10.65 9.11 -17.16
N PHE A 214 -9.91 8.21 -16.51
CA PHE A 214 -8.45 8.08 -16.66
C PHE A 214 -8.03 6.82 -17.42
N PHE A 215 -8.90 5.81 -17.46
CA PHE A 215 -8.69 4.52 -18.10
C PHE A 215 -9.90 4.14 -18.98
N PRO A 216 -10.25 4.96 -20.00
CA PRO A 216 -11.39 4.66 -20.87
C PRO A 216 -11.11 3.43 -21.75
N PRO A 217 -12.16 2.70 -22.20
CA PRO A 217 -12.00 1.57 -23.11
C PRO A 217 -11.63 2.05 -24.52
N GLU A 218 -10.92 1.21 -25.29
CA GLU A 218 -10.50 1.52 -26.67
C GLU A 218 -11.67 1.66 -27.65
N ASP A 219 -12.78 0.94 -27.42
CA ASP A 219 -13.95 0.98 -28.29
C ASP A 219 -15.24 1.20 -27.49
N GLN A 220 -15.85 2.37 -27.69
CA GLN A 220 -17.24 2.36 -28.13
C GLN A 220 -17.19 2.74 -29.60
N GLY A 221 -17.51 1.80 -30.50
CA GLY A 221 -17.95 2.19 -31.84
C GLY A 221 -19.02 3.26 -31.65
N ALA A 222 -18.73 4.48 -32.11
CA ALA A 222 -19.73 5.54 -32.12
C ALA A 222 -21.00 4.97 -32.76
N PRO A 223 -22.20 5.18 -32.20
CA PRO A 223 -23.40 4.96 -32.98
C PRO A 223 -23.37 6.02 -34.09
N SER A 224 -22.79 5.65 -35.23
CA SER A 224 -23.03 6.32 -36.49
C SER A 224 -24.53 6.24 -36.72
N ALA A 225 -25.23 7.34 -36.46
CA ALA A 225 -26.58 7.53 -36.94
C ALA A 225 -26.52 7.54 -38.47
N ASN A 226 -26.67 6.36 -39.08
CA ASN A 226 -27.31 6.15 -40.39
C ASN A 226 -27.46 4.66 -40.71
N SER A 227 -28.73 4.23 -40.72
CA SER A 227 -29.40 3.23 -41.57
C SER A 227 -28.80 1.83 -41.77
N ASP A 228 -29.60 0.83 -41.33
CA ASP A 228 -30.03 -0.35 -42.09
C ASP A 228 -28.98 -1.30 -42.72
N ARG A 229 -28.75 -2.47 -42.08
CA ARG A 229 -29.21 -3.81 -42.55
C ARG A 229 -28.46 -4.97 -41.90
N GLU A 230 -29.21 -6.08 -41.81
CA GLU A 230 -28.89 -7.39 -41.28
C GLU A 230 -27.64 -8.10 -41.85
N SER A 231 -27.23 -9.10 -41.06
CA SER A 231 -26.41 -10.29 -41.36
C SER A 231 -24.90 -10.16 -41.16
N GLN A 232 -24.38 -10.81 -40.11
CA GLN A 232 -23.81 -12.16 -40.21
C GLN A 232 -23.45 -12.71 -38.82
N LEU A 233 -23.84 -13.97 -38.58
CA LEU A 233 -23.44 -14.77 -37.43
C LEU A 233 -22.01 -15.32 -37.63
N GLU A 234 -21.41 -15.66 -36.48
CA GLU A 234 -20.31 -16.62 -36.23
C GLU A 234 -18.88 -16.07 -36.06
N SER A 235 -18.43 -15.93 -34.81
CA SER A 235 -17.51 -16.87 -34.13
C SER A 235 -16.78 -16.23 -32.93
N ASP A 236 -17.43 -16.15 -31.75
CA ASP A 236 -16.79 -15.65 -30.50
C ASP A 236 -17.06 -16.57 -29.28
N GLY A 237 -17.33 -17.85 -29.52
CA GLY A 237 -17.83 -18.80 -28.52
C GLY A 237 -16.85 -19.25 -27.44
N GLU A 238 -15.55 -18.92 -27.55
CA GLU A 238 -14.52 -19.39 -26.61
C GLU A 238 -14.07 -18.29 -25.61
N SER A 239 -13.99 -17.03 -26.04
CA SER A 239 -13.59 -15.89 -25.18
C SER A 239 -14.71 -15.43 -24.24
N SER A 240 -15.98 -15.60 -24.60
CA SER A 240 -17.12 -15.26 -23.74
C SER A 240 -17.27 -16.24 -22.57
N LYS A 241 -17.11 -17.56 -22.82
CA LYS A 241 -17.22 -18.58 -21.77
C LYS A 241 -16.15 -18.48 -20.69
N SER A 242 -14.90 -18.18 -21.07
CA SER A 242 -13.81 -17.98 -20.10
C SER A 242 -14.05 -16.74 -19.22
N ALA A 243 -14.55 -15.65 -19.80
CA ALA A 243 -14.87 -14.43 -19.07
C ALA A 243 -16.10 -14.57 -18.17
N GLU A 244 -17.13 -15.30 -18.60
CA GLU A 244 -18.32 -15.63 -17.79
C GLU A 244 -17.97 -16.58 -16.64
N MET A 245 -17.09 -17.56 -16.88
CA MET A 245 -16.57 -18.44 -15.82
C MET A 245 -15.69 -17.70 -14.81
N LEU A 246 -14.89 -16.72 -15.24
CA LEU A 246 -14.15 -15.83 -14.35
C LEU A 246 -15.10 -14.91 -13.57
N ALA A 247 -16.13 -14.36 -14.21
CA ALA A 247 -17.14 -13.54 -13.56
C ALA A 247 -17.94 -14.31 -12.50
N ALA A 248 -18.23 -15.60 -12.73
CA ALA A 248 -18.86 -16.47 -11.75
C ALA A 248 -17.96 -16.87 -10.58
N LYS A 249 -16.63 -16.65 -10.69
CA LYS A 249 -15.63 -16.90 -9.65
C LYS A 249 -15.19 -15.64 -8.93
N LEU A 250 -15.52 -14.45 -9.44
CA LEU A 250 -15.27 -13.21 -8.72
C LEU A 250 -16.03 -13.29 -7.39
N PRO A 251 -15.35 -13.12 -6.24
CA PRO A 251 -16.06 -13.09 -4.98
C PRO A 251 -17.08 -11.95 -5.02
N ASP A 252 -18.32 -12.26 -4.65
CA ASP A 252 -19.30 -11.22 -4.41
C ASP A 252 -18.70 -10.24 -3.40
N PRO A 253 -18.69 -8.93 -3.71
CA PRO A 253 -18.08 -7.96 -2.83
C PRO A 253 -18.82 -8.05 -1.48
N PRO A 254 -18.13 -8.20 -0.32
CA PRO A 254 -18.74 -8.54 0.96
C PRO A 254 -19.94 -7.65 1.27
N THR A 255 -21.14 -8.20 1.43
CA THR A 255 -22.37 -7.40 1.60
C THR A 255 -22.46 -6.64 2.92
N VAL A 256 -21.50 -6.89 3.82
CA VAL A 256 -21.37 -6.27 5.14
C VAL A 256 -19.91 -5.83 5.28
N ASP A 257 -19.70 -4.62 5.81
CA ASP A 257 -18.35 -4.17 6.18
C ASP A 257 -17.74 -5.20 7.15
N PRO A 258 -16.51 -5.69 6.91
CA PRO A 258 -15.94 -6.70 7.77
C PRO A 258 -15.80 -6.17 9.21
N ALA A 259 -16.49 -6.82 10.14
CA ALA A 259 -16.35 -6.50 11.55
C ALA A 259 -14.93 -6.88 12.01
N LEU A 260 -14.23 -5.94 12.63
CA LEU A 260 -13.04 -6.25 13.40
C LEU A 260 -13.49 -7.09 14.60
N ASN A 261 -13.22 -8.40 14.57
CA ASN A 261 -13.42 -9.25 15.73
C ASN A 261 -12.51 -8.75 16.85
N GLY A 262 -13.08 -8.15 17.91
CA GLY A 262 -12.37 -7.91 19.17
C GLY A 262 -12.40 -6.50 19.77
N GLU A 263 -13.08 -5.51 19.19
CA GLU A 263 -13.21 -4.18 19.84
C GLU A 263 -14.64 -3.92 20.33
N PRO A 264 -14.82 -3.42 21.57
CA PRO A 264 -16.14 -3.00 22.05
C PRO A 264 -16.59 -1.77 21.26
N GLY A 265 -17.68 -1.92 20.51
CA GLY A 265 -18.21 -0.89 19.63
C GLY A 265 -18.38 0.45 20.34
N THR A 266 -17.78 1.51 19.78
CA THR A 266 -18.06 2.89 20.17
C THR A 266 -19.57 3.12 20.05
N LYS A 267 -20.22 3.34 21.20
CA LYS A 267 -21.66 3.60 21.28
C LYS A 267 -22.01 4.80 20.42
N LYS A 268 -22.66 4.57 19.28
CA LYS A 268 -23.42 5.61 18.57
C LYS A 268 -24.50 6.12 19.52
N GLN A 269 -24.37 7.36 19.95
CA GLN A 269 -25.35 8.06 20.76
C GLN A 269 -26.64 8.22 19.92
N LYS A 270 -27.75 7.62 20.40
CA LYS A 270 -29.07 7.78 19.80
C LYS A 270 -29.50 9.25 19.94
N VAL A 271 -29.65 9.94 18.81
CA VAL A 271 -30.36 11.22 18.76
C VAL A 271 -31.84 10.91 18.56
N ASN A 272 -32.66 11.22 19.57
CA ASN A 272 -34.11 11.17 19.48
C ASN A 272 -34.59 12.39 18.68
N ALA A 273 -35.44 12.13 17.70
CA ALA A 273 -36.19 13.15 16.97
C ALA A 273 -37.39 13.58 17.83
N ASP A 274 -37.34 14.80 18.38
CA ASP A 274 -38.46 15.76 18.37
C ASP A 274 -38.01 17.06 19.06
N GLN A 275 -37.99 18.18 18.34
CA GLN A 275 -38.57 19.48 18.75
C GLN A 275 -38.10 20.62 17.83
N THR A 276 -39.12 21.37 17.43
CA THR A 276 -39.21 22.39 16.41
C THR A 276 -38.81 23.77 16.94
N GLU A 277 -38.20 24.58 16.05
CA GLU A 277 -38.17 26.06 16.00
C GLU A 277 -37.68 26.89 17.22
N ARG A 278 -36.55 27.61 17.05
CA ARG A 278 -36.49 29.09 16.89
C ARG A 278 -35.07 29.66 17.04
N SER A 279 -34.78 30.62 16.15
CA SER A 279 -33.95 31.83 16.31
C SER A 279 -32.45 31.69 16.62
N GLY A 280 -31.65 32.37 15.79
CA GLY A 280 -30.20 32.30 15.82
C GLY A 280 -29.52 33.06 16.96
N ARG A 281 -28.27 32.65 17.21
CA ARG A 281 -27.15 33.53 17.53
C ARG A 281 -25.84 32.74 17.41
N SER A 282 -24.87 33.41 16.78
CA SER A 282 -23.43 33.13 16.74
C SER A 282 -22.88 32.43 17.99
N TYR A 283 -22.12 31.34 17.81
CA TYR A 283 -21.05 30.92 18.71
C TYR A 283 -19.90 30.33 17.89
N MET A 284 -18.89 31.18 17.66
CA MET A 284 -17.49 30.76 17.54
C MET A 284 -16.95 30.48 18.96
N GLU A 285 -15.91 29.64 19.01
CA GLU A 285 -15.09 29.24 20.17
C GLU A 285 -15.64 28.06 21.00
N ASP A 286 -15.09 26.86 20.81
CA ASP A 286 -13.95 26.37 21.61
C ASP A 286 -13.54 24.97 21.10
N PHE A 287 -12.64 24.91 20.11
CA PHE A 287 -11.92 23.68 19.76
C PHE A 287 -10.46 23.93 20.10
N SER A 288 -10.13 23.68 21.36
CA SER A 288 -8.75 23.54 21.80
C SER A 288 -8.08 22.42 21.00
N ILE A 289 -6.98 22.80 20.38
CA ILE A 289 -6.06 21.99 19.59
C ILE A 289 -5.56 20.85 20.47
N ARG A 290 -5.95 19.60 20.15
CA ARG A 290 -5.26 18.41 20.66
C ARG A 290 -4.00 18.21 19.81
N SER A 291 -2.85 18.18 20.47
CA SER A 291 -1.54 18.00 19.85
C SER A 291 -1.35 16.59 19.30
N ASP A 292 -0.40 16.45 18.38
CA ASP A 292 -0.04 15.23 17.62
C ASP A 292 0.43 14.03 18.48
N ASP A 293 0.36 14.10 19.81
CA ASP A 293 0.96 13.12 20.74
C ASP A 293 -0.06 12.28 21.54
N ASP A 294 -1.38 12.48 21.37
CA ASP A 294 -2.42 11.83 22.20
C ASP A 294 -2.80 10.41 21.72
N TRP A 295 -2.00 9.82 20.82
CA TRP A 295 -2.17 8.43 20.33
C TRP A 295 -1.18 7.43 20.93
N GLU A 296 -0.34 7.86 21.87
CA GLU A 296 0.63 7.01 22.58
C GLU A 296 0.24 6.75 24.05
N GLU A 297 -0.99 6.34 24.36
CA GLU A 297 -1.27 5.73 25.67
C GLU A 297 -2.25 4.56 25.56
N VAL A 298 -1.71 3.37 25.30
CA VAL A 298 -2.41 2.10 25.57
C VAL A 298 -1.40 1.04 26.04
N ASP A 299 -0.96 1.12 27.31
CA ASP A 299 -0.92 -0.04 28.22
C ASP A 299 -0.54 0.41 29.66
N LYS A 300 -1.54 0.73 30.47
CA LYS A 300 -1.41 0.68 31.93
C LYS A 300 -2.62 -0.06 32.46
N SER A 301 -2.53 -1.40 32.48
CA SER A 301 -3.45 -2.21 33.26
C SER A 301 -3.29 -1.86 34.74
N GLU A 302 -4.39 -1.38 35.32
CA GLU A 302 -4.59 -1.31 36.76
C GLU A 302 -4.57 -2.73 37.33
N ASP A 303 -3.49 -3.10 38.01
CA ASP A 303 -3.62 -3.94 39.20
C ASP A 303 -2.49 -3.61 40.18
N GLY A 304 -2.87 -2.88 41.22
CA GLY A 304 -1.97 -2.48 42.30
C GLY A 304 -1.60 -3.68 43.17
N ARG A 305 -0.43 -4.27 42.92
CA ARG A 305 0.39 -4.94 43.93
C ARG A 305 1.87 -4.66 43.68
N THR A 306 2.45 -3.87 44.57
CA THR A 306 3.90 -3.70 44.68
C THR A 306 4.47 -4.92 45.40
N GLU A 307 5.05 -5.86 44.64
CA GLU A 307 6.05 -6.76 45.20
C GLU A 307 7.43 -6.13 45.00
N LYS A 308 8.04 -5.72 46.11
CA LYS A 308 9.46 -5.35 46.15
C LYS A 308 10.26 -6.64 46.03
N LEU A 309 11.04 -6.78 44.96
CA LEU A 309 12.13 -7.73 44.90
C LEU A 309 13.35 -7.04 45.52
N ASP A 310 13.88 -7.67 46.57
CA ASP A 310 15.12 -7.25 47.23
C ASP A 310 16.31 -7.59 46.32
N ASP A 311 16.86 -6.58 45.66
CA ASP A 311 18.17 -6.70 44.99
C ASP A 311 19.28 -6.55 46.03
N GLU A 312 19.90 -7.65 46.41
CA GLU A 312 21.22 -7.62 47.06
C GLU A 312 22.28 -7.16 46.04
N PRO A 313 23.17 -6.23 46.40
CA PRO A 313 24.17 -5.72 45.46
C PRO A 313 25.24 -6.78 45.15
N VAL A 314 25.38 -7.10 43.87
CA VAL A 314 26.50 -7.89 43.32
C VAL A 314 27.78 -7.05 43.44
N GLU A 315 28.80 -7.60 44.11
CA GLU A 315 30.14 -7.01 44.19
C GLU A 315 30.73 -6.84 42.79
N VAL A 316 31.08 -5.60 42.45
CA VAL A 316 31.75 -5.25 41.20
C VAL A 316 33.23 -5.60 41.32
N ASP A 317 33.70 -6.42 40.39
CA ASP A 317 35.07 -6.92 40.29
C ASP A 317 36.16 -5.84 40.42
N ARG A 318 37.24 -6.25 41.09
CA ARG A 318 38.42 -5.45 41.47
C ARG A 318 39.15 -4.86 40.25
N PRO A 319 39.83 -3.70 40.40
CA PRO A 319 40.74 -3.18 39.39
C PRO A 319 41.95 -4.10 39.20
N PRO A 320 42.48 -4.23 37.96
CA PRO A 320 43.56 -5.17 37.66
C PRO A 320 44.86 -4.75 38.37
N SER A 321 45.49 -5.69 39.10
CA SER A 321 46.79 -5.46 39.73
C SER A 321 47.94 -5.77 38.78
N ALA A 322 48.98 -4.94 38.85
CA ALA A 322 50.23 -5.08 38.13
C ALA A 322 51.05 -6.29 38.61
N THR A 323 50.78 -7.46 38.04
CA THR A 323 51.69 -8.62 37.97
C THR A 323 51.11 -9.60 36.97
N ASP A 324 51.51 -9.44 35.71
CA ASP A 324 51.74 -10.52 34.74
C ASP A 324 52.38 -9.90 33.50
N VAL A 325 53.68 -9.60 33.64
CA VAL A 325 54.58 -9.23 32.55
C VAL A 325 55.78 -10.18 32.62
N GLN A 326 56.22 -10.62 31.44
CA GLN A 326 57.34 -11.53 31.08
C GLN A 326 56.84 -12.95 30.78
N SER A 327 57.17 -13.61 29.66
CA SER A 327 58.18 -13.38 28.62
C SER A 327 57.94 -14.43 27.52
N VAL A 328 57.89 -14.05 26.23
CA VAL A 328 58.56 -14.80 25.15
C VAL A 328 58.88 -13.83 23.99
N GLN A 329 60.17 -13.63 23.72
CA GLN A 329 60.67 -12.97 22.51
C GLN A 329 61.01 -13.98 21.40
N SER A 330 60.80 -13.50 20.17
CA SER A 330 61.54 -13.70 18.91
C SER A 330 61.74 -15.09 18.31
N SER A 331 61.24 -15.23 17.08
CA SER A 331 61.95 -15.58 15.82
C SER A 331 60.87 -15.63 14.73
N GLY A 332 60.98 -15.14 13.50
CA GLY A 332 62.04 -14.55 12.70
C GLY A 332 61.47 -14.48 11.27
N ILE A 333 61.68 -13.34 10.61
CA ILE A 333 61.34 -13.07 9.20
C ILE A 333 62.22 -13.95 8.29
N ILE A 334 61.64 -14.52 7.23
CA ILE A 334 62.39 -14.97 6.05
C ILE A 334 61.71 -14.40 4.81
N GLU A 335 62.50 -13.55 4.13
CA GLU A 335 62.29 -12.99 2.80
C GLU A 335 62.33 -14.09 1.73
N MET A 336 61.64 -13.86 0.62
CA MET A 336 61.77 -14.70 -0.58
C MET A 336 61.85 -13.78 -1.81
N ASP A 337 63.06 -13.31 -2.10
CA ASP A 337 63.48 -12.92 -3.43
C ASP A 337 64.58 -13.86 -3.93
N GLY A 338 64.59 -14.12 -5.23
CA GLY A 338 65.46 -15.13 -5.83
C GLY A 338 65.12 -15.34 -7.29
N SER A 339 65.59 -14.41 -8.12
CA SER A 339 65.65 -14.47 -9.56
C SER A 339 66.43 -15.68 -10.07
N ASN A 340 65.98 -16.26 -11.19
CA ASN A 340 66.89 -16.85 -12.16
C ASN A 340 66.35 -16.68 -13.59
N ALA A 341 67.19 -16.12 -14.43
CA ALA A 341 67.00 -15.90 -15.85
C ALA A 341 67.47 -17.13 -16.65
N SER A 342 66.83 -17.41 -17.79
CA SER A 342 67.51 -17.72 -19.06
C SER A 342 66.52 -18.00 -20.20
N ASP A 343 66.69 -17.23 -21.27
CA ASP A 343 66.63 -17.59 -22.70
C ASP A 343 65.32 -18.00 -23.40
N SER A 344 64.92 -17.07 -24.29
CA SER A 344 64.66 -17.22 -25.73
C SER A 344 63.67 -18.30 -26.20
N VAL A 345 62.64 -17.90 -26.96
CA VAL A 345 62.64 -17.94 -28.44
C VAL A 345 61.38 -17.24 -28.96
N LEU A 346 61.60 -16.44 -30.01
CA LEU A 346 60.64 -15.73 -30.84
C LEU A 346 59.74 -16.66 -31.69
N ALA A 347 58.57 -16.11 -32.01
CA ALA A 347 57.80 -16.26 -33.25
C ALA A 347 56.98 -17.56 -33.48
N LYS A 348 55.67 -17.40 -33.68
CA LYS A 348 55.10 -17.14 -35.01
C LYS A 348 53.60 -16.86 -34.97
N ASP A 349 53.23 -16.02 -35.91
CA ASP A 349 51.89 -15.62 -36.35
C ASP A 349 50.91 -16.81 -36.52
N TRP A 350 49.64 -16.61 -36.16
CA TRP A 350 48.45 -16.55 -37.06
C TRP A 350 47.20 -16.28 -36.23
#